data_AF-A0A1V5A7C0-F1
#
_entry.id   AF-A0A1V5A7C0-F1
#
_cell.length_a   1.000
_cell.length_b   1.000
_cell.length_c   1.000
_cell.angle_alpha   90.00
_cell.angle_beta   90.00
_cell.angle_gamma   90.00
#
_symmetry.space_group_name_H-M   'P 1'
#
loop_
_entity.id
_entity.type
_entity.pdbx_description
1 polymer ?
#
loop_
_entity_poly.entity_id
_entity_poly.type
_entity_poly.pdbx_seq_one_letter_code
_entity_poly.pdbx_strand_id
1 'polypeptide(L)'
;MTLTRILTIDPFASCGSITALVGGSPTGIPSCDRERAMTFSHRALHASVLQVRQKRFDGGNPSPWYRAQNLVSIAVLWYVAGVKKMRGKVYHPLTPLSQFMPSNPSRILLLVLLSTGFAICSAQALLAPGNIQVSPPGDSMPVGSIVNVSATIEIIPSGATTFAETHTLSLSTGLVDARWHVVVTVDGQQAAVIPKDGPQVFVNGFLLSYPTTRDVSVSIAVDGRAPPDPAAGTVVVLEWAELNSQGLVVAGSDYQVTRQAETFPASPVVTTATQAPVLTTSPANIPFPVMGAAASLCLVFGWIGRRKG
;
A
#
# COMPACT_ATOMS: atom_id res chain seq x y z
N MET A 1 -1.43 -4.14 -50.05
CA MET A 1 -1.65 -3.11 -49.02
C MET A 1 -2.52 -3.75 -47.95
N THR A 2 -1.93 -4.11 -46.82
CA THR A 2 -2.55 -4.94 -45.79
C THR A 2 -2.81 -4.06 -44.57
N LEU A 3 -4.08 -3.89 -44.22
CA LEU A 3 -4.53 -2.99 -43.16
C LEU A 3 -4.83 -3.81 -41.89
N THR A 4 -3.94 -3.75 -40.91
CA THR A 4 -4.10 -4.38 -39.59
C THR A 4 -5.01 -3.51 -38.72
N ARG A 5 -6.22 -3.98 -38.42
CA ARG A 5 -7.09 -3.38 -37.39
C ARG A 5 -6.74 -3.97 -36.03
N ILE A 6 -6.37 -3.10 -35.09
CA ILE A 6 -6.19 -3.42 -33.67
C ILE A 6 -7.56 -3.23 -33.00
N LEU A 7 -8.04 -4.28 -32.34
CA LEU A 7 -9.24 -4.28 -31.51
C LEU A 7 -8.87 -3.75 -30.12
N THR A 8 -9.45 -2.61 -29.74
CA THR A 8 -9.44 -2.09 -28.37
C THR A 8 -10.57 -2.76 -27.60
N ILE A 9 -10.25 -3.35 -26.45
CA ILE A 9 -11.23 -3.99 -25.55
C ILE A 9 -11.52 -3.02 -24.41
N ASP A 10 -12.77 -2.57 -24.31
CA ASP A 10 -13.32 -1.83 -23.15
C ASP A 10 -13.64 -2.80 -22.01
N PRO A 11 -13.15 -2.57 -20.77
CA PRO A 11 -13.51 -3.39 -19.62
C PRO A 11 -14.53 -2.66 -18.73
N PHE A 12 -15.71 -2.33 -19.24
CA PHE A 12 -16.86 -1.97 -18.40
C PHE A 12 -18.16 -2.51 -19.01
N ALA A 13 -18.39 -3.80 -18.81
CA ALA A 13 -19.68 -4.44 -19.08
C ALA A 13 -20.18 -5.17 -17.83
N SER A 14 -21.22 -4.59 -17.25
CA SER A 14 -22.16 -5.11 -16.26
C SER A 14 -22.50 -6.60 -16.44
N CYS A 15 -22.48 -7.37 -15.35
CA CYS A 15 -23.23 -8.62 -15.19
C CYS A 15 -24.19 -8.41 -14.00
N GLY A 16 -25.51 -8.56 -14.10
CA GLY A 16 -26.28 -9.46 -14.95
C GLY A 16 -26.60 -10.72 -14.13
N SER A 17 -27.76 -10.74 -13.47
CA SER A 17 -28.28 -11.90 -12.71
C SER A 17 -28.41 -13.12 -13.61
N ILE A 18 -27.86 -14.27 -13.18
CA ILE A 18 -28.06 -15.57 -13.81
C ILE A 18 -28.92 -16.43 -12.88
N THR A 19 -30.13 -16.73 -13.35
CA THR A 19 -31.07 -17.69 -12.78
C THR A 19 -30.58 -19.11 -13.07
N ALA A 20 -30.46 -19.96 -12.05
CA ALA A 20 -30.08 -21.36 -12.20
C ALA A 20 -31.30 -22.24 -12.53
N LEU A 21 -31.19 -23.02 -13.60
CA LEU A 21 -32.09 -24.13 -13.91
C LEU A 21 -31.48 -25.45 -13.43
N VAL A 22 -32.36 -26.27 -12.86
CA VAL A 22 -32.17 -27.57 -12.23
C VAL A 22 -31.94 -28.67 -13.27
N GLY A 23 -31.09 -29.66 -12.94
CA GLY A 23 -31.27 -31.05 -13.42
C GLY A 23 -30.00 -31.78 -13.81
N GLY A 24 -29.61 -32.79 -13.02
CA GLY A 24 -28.67 -33.82 -13.47
C GLY A 24 -27.78 -34.43 -12.37
N SER A 25 -28.07 -35.67 -12.01
CA SER A 25 -27.22 -36.62 -11.27
C SER A 25 -27.46 -38.00 -11.91
N PRO A 26 -26.60 -39.05 -11.81
CA PRO A 26 -25.40 -39.22 -10.97
C PRO A 26 -24.20 -39.89 -11.68
N THR A 27 -23.14 -40.15 -10.88
CA THR A 27 -22.15 -41.26 -10.91
C THR A 27 -20.71 -40.95 -11.33
N GLY A 28 -19.76 -41.26 -10.42
CA GLY A 28 -18.31 -41.34 -10.71
C GLY A 28 -17.40 -40.85 -9.58
N ILE A 29 -16.88 -41.78 -8.76
CA ILE A 29 -15.94 -41.57 -7.63
C ILE A 29 -14.52 -41.29 -8.20
N PRO A 30 -13.66 -40.49 -7.54
CA PRO A 30 -12.62 -41.12 -6.72
C PRO A 30 -12.38 -40.41 -5.37
N SER A 31 -12.16 -41.26 -4.36
CA SER A 31 -11.66 -40.92 -3.04
C SER A 31 -10.22 -40.36 -3.13
N CYS A 32 -10.04 -39.07 -2.88
CA CYS A 32 -8.73 -38.46 -2.66
C CYS A 32 -8.71 -37.64 -1.36
N ASP A 33 -7.73 -37.96 -0.52
CA ASP A 33 -7.07 -37.10 0.48
C ASP A 33 -7.93 -36.42 1.56
N ARG A 34 -8.35 -37.20 2.56
CA ARG A 34 -8.87 -36.69 3.85
C ARG A 34 -7.79 -36.52 4.93
N GLU A 35 -6.54 -36.93 4.69
CA GLU A 35 -5.47 -36.91 5.70
C GLU A 35 -4.55 -35.67 5.65
N ARG A 36 -4.51 -34.90 4.56
CA ARG A 36 -3.66 -33.69 4.48
C ARG A 36 -4.28 -32.42 5.11
N ALA A 37 -5.59 -32.38 5.32
CA ALA A 37 -6.26 -31.21 5.90
C ALA A 37 -6.06 -31.07 7.43
N MET A 38 -5.86 -32.18 8.15
CA MET A 38 -5.68 -32.13 9.62
C MET A 38 -4.27 -31.72 10.04
N THR A 39 -3.25 -31.99 9.23
CA THR A 39 -1.85 -31.64 9.55
C THR A 39 -1.57 -30.14 9.40
N PHE A 40 -2.27 -29.46 8.49
CA PHE A 40 -2.12 -28.01 8.27
C PHE A 40 -2.73 -27.20 9.43
N SER A 41 -3.88 -27.63 9.95
CA SER A 41 -4.56 -27.00 11.10
C SER A 41 -3.75 -27.13 12.41
N HIS A 42 -3.05 -28.25 12.62
CA HIS A 42 -2.24 -28.45 13.82
C HIS A 42 -0.97 -27.58 13.86
N ARG A 43 -0.35 -27.28 12.70
CA ARG A 43 0.84 -26.40 12.62
C ARG A 43 0.48 -24.92 12.80
N ALA A 44 -0.64 -24.46 12.24
CA ALA A 44 -1.13 -23.10 12.43
C ALA A 44 -1.44 -22.80 13.92
N LEU A 45 -2.08 -23.75 14.62
CA LEU A 45 -2.35 -23.64 16.07
C LEU A 45 -1.07 -23.61 16.92
N HIS A 46 -0.03 -24.37 16.54
CA HIS A 46 1.23 -24.38 17.27
C HIS A 46 2.01 -23.05 17.13
N ALA A 47 1.91 -22.38 15.98
CA ALA A 47 2.51 -21.07 15.75
C ALA A 47 1.85 -19.97 16.59
N SER A 48 0.51 -19.99 16.71
CA SER A 48 -0.23 -19.04 17.55
C SER A 48 0.08 -19.22 19.05
N VAL A 49 0.27 -20.45 19.54
CA VAL A 49 0.60 -20.72 20.95
C VAL A 49 2.03 -20.27 21.29
N LEU A 50 2.98 -20.34 20.36
CA LEU A 50 4.35 -19.88 20.57
C LEU A 50 4.46 -18.34 20.63
N GLN A 51 3.67 -17.61 19.84
CA GLN A 51 3.64 -16.14 19.91
C GLN A 51 3.13 -15.61 21.27
N VAL A 52 2.19 -16.31 21.91
CA VAL A 52 1.70 -15.96 23.26
C VAL A 52 2.77 -16.16 24.34
N ARG A 53 3.72 -17.07 24.12
CA ARG A 53 4.79 -17.35 25.10
C ARG A 53 5.95 -16.36 25.02
N GLN A 54 6.26 -15.86 23.82
CA GLN A 54 7.37 -14.92 23.61
C GLN A 54 7.07 -13.53 24.21
N LYS A 55 5.83 -13.04 24.09
CA LYS A 55 5.44 -11.69 24.56
C LYS A 55 5.20 -11.58 26.08
N ARG A 56 5.32 -12.68 26.82
CA ARG A 56 5.24 -12.69 28.30
C ARG A 56 6.56 -12.26 28.96
N PHE A 57 7.64 -12.08 28.19
CA PHE A 57 8.96 -11.71 28.73
C PHE A 57 9.27 -10.20 28.78
N ASP A 58 8.47 -9.33 28.16
CA ASP A 58 8.84 -7.90 28.02
C ASP A 58 8.02 -6.90 28.87
N GLY A 59 7.35 -7.34 29.94
CA GLY A 59 6.82 -6.45 31.00
C GLY A 59 5.74 -5.42 30.59
N GLY A 60 5.33 -5.33 29.33
CA GLY A 60 4.30 -4.40 28.84
C GLY A 60 2.88 -4.92 29.07
N ASN A 61 2.00 -4.08 29.63
CA ASN A 61 0.59 -4.41 29.80
C ASN A 61 -0.10 -4.50 28.42
N PRO A 62 -0.61 -5.68 27.98
CA PRO A 62 -1.17 -5.82 26.65
C PRO A 62 -2.45 -5.00 26.51
N SER A 63 -2.61 -4.36 25.34
CA SER A 63 -3.76 -3.52 25.02
C SER A 63 -5.09 -4.30 25.15
N PRO A 64 -6.22 -3.63 25.46
CA PRO A 64 -7.52 -4.27 25.66
C PRO A 64 -7.96 -5.13 24.46
N TRP A 65 -7.65 -4.68 23.23
CA TRP A 65 -7.92 -5.39 21.99
C TRP A 65 -7.19 -6.74 21.90
N TYR A 66 -5.96 -6.81 22.40
CA TYR A 66 -5.17 -8.05 22.46
C TYR A 66 -5.72 -9.07 23.48
N ARG A 67 -6.36 -8.59 24.55
CA ARG A 67 -6.97 -9.47 25.57
C ARG A 67 -8.24 -10.16 25.05
N ALA A 68 -9.03 -9.48 24.24
CA ALA A 68 -10.28 -10.02 23.68
C ALA A 68 -10.06 -11.17 22.68
N GLN A 69 -9.09 -11.02 21.76
CA GLN A 69 -8.74 -12.08 20.80
C GLN A 69 -8.19 -13.35 21.47
N ASN A 70 -7.48 -13.20 22.59
CA ASN A 70 -6.88 -14.32 23.31
C ASN A 70 -7.94 -15.17 24.03
N LEU A 71 -9.00 -14.55 24.55
CA LEU A 71 -10.10 -15.28 25.22
C LEU A 71 -10.89 -16.17 24.27
N VAL A 72 -11.13 -15.72 23.03
CA VAL A 72 -11.83 -16.51 22.01
C VAL A 72 -11.01 -17.75 21.61
N SER A 73 -9.70 -17.59 21.43
CA SER A 73 -8.79 -18.69 21.08
C SER A 73 -8.69 -19.74 22.20
N ILE A 74 -8.65 -19.30 23.46
CA ILE A 74 -8.63 -20.20 24.63
C ILE A 74 -9.96 -20.97 24.74
N ALA A 75 -11.10 -20.32 24.52
CA ALA A 75 -12.42 -20.97 24.60
C ALA A 75 -12.57 -22.08 23.54
N VAL A 76 -12.10 -21.85 22.31
CA VAL A 76 -12.12 -22.86 21.23
C VAL A 76 -11.18 -24.03 21.56
N LEU A 77 -10.00 -23.76 22.12
CA LEU A 77 -9.04 -24.80 22.54
C LEU A 77 -9.60 -25.68 23.66
N TRP A 78 -10.31 -25.10 24.64
CA TRP A 78 -10.99 -25.86 25.69
C TRP A 78 -12.12 -26.74 25.14
N TYR A 79 -12.90 -26.22 24.19
CA TYR A 79 -13.98 -26.98 23.55
C TYR A 79 -13.44 -28.20 22.79
N VAL A 80 -12.37 -28.02 22.00
CA VAL A 80 -11.76 -29.11 21.23
C VAL A 80 -11.01 -30.11 22.12
N ALA A 81 -10.32 -29.63 23.16
CA ALA A 81 -9.63 -30.50 24.12
C ALA A 81 -10.59 -31.34 24.97
N GLY A 82 -11.76 -30.79 25.31
CA GLY A 82 -12.82 -31.50 26.04
C GLY A 82 -13.39 -32.69 25.27
N VAL A 83 -13.44 -32.62 23.94
CA VAL A 83 -14.00 -33.69 23.08
C VAL A 83 -13.04 -34.89 22.95
N LYS A 84 -11.72 -34.70 23.14
CA LYS A 84 -10.72 -35.77 22.87
C LYS A 84 -10.37 -36.64 24.08
N LYS A 85 -10.85 -36.33 25.30
CA LYS A 85 -10.48 -37.03 26.54
C LYS A 85 -11.63 -37.81 27.19
N MET A 86 -12.43 -38.53 26.41
CA MET A 86 -13.41 -39.48 26.97
C MET A 86 -13.44 -40.82 26.21
N ARG A 87 -12.32 -41.55 26.23
CA ARG A 87 -12.32 -43.00 26.02
C ARG A 87 -11.55 -43.66 27.16
N GLY A 88 -12.27 -44.29 28.09
CA GLY A 88 -11.70 -45.35 28.94
C GLY A 88 -11.62 -45.13 30.46
N LYS A 89 -12.59 -44.47 31.12
CA LYS A 89 -12.74 -44.61 32.57
C LYS A 89 -14.20 -44.79 32.99
N VAL A 90 -14.39 -45.73 33.92
CA VAL A 90 -15.67 -46.12 34.56
C VAL A 90 -16.25 -44.90 35.28
N TYR A 91 -17.51 -44.58 34.99
CA TYR A 91 -18.21 -43.40 35.50
C TYR A 91 -18.82 -43.66 36.89
N HIS A 92 -18.61 -42.75 37.83
CA HIS A 92 -19.57 -42.50 38.90
C HIS A 92 -20.73 -41.65 38.34
N PRO A 93 -22.00 -41.87 38.76
CA PRO A 93 -23.15 -41.15 38.22
C PRO A 93 -23.10 -39.68 38.67
N LEU A 94 -22.55 -38.82 37.82
CA LEU A 94 -22.68 -37.38 37.93
C LEU A 94 -24.00 -36.95 37.29
N THR A 95 -24.69 -36.07 38.00
CA THR A 95 -25.98 -35.47 37.71
C THR A 95 -26.09 -35.04 36.24
N PRO A 96 -27.19 -35.36 35.52
CA PRO A 96 -27.29 -35.09 34.10
C PRO A 96 -27.36 -33.59 33.83
N LEU A 97 -26.25 -33.02 33.35
CA LEU A 97 -26.11 -31.65 32.82
C LEU A 97 -26.93 -31.39 31.53
N SER A 98 -27.94 -32.22 31.26
CA SER A 98 -28.79 -32.18 30.06
C SER A 98 -29.83 -31.05 30.04
N GLN A 99 -29.95 -30.26 31.12
CA GLN A 99 -31.04 -29.28 31.26
C GLN A 99 -30.66 -27.83 30.94
N PHE A 100 -29.40 -27.50 30.66
CA PHE A 100 -29.00 -26.09 30.59
C PHE A 100 -28.92 -25.44 29.21
N MET A 101 -29.21 -26.13 28.11
CA MET A 101 -29.35 -25.44 26.83
C MET A 101 -30.48 -26.01 25.96
N PRO A 102 -31.59 -25.28 25.76
CA PRO A 102 -32.54 -25.61 24.70
C PRO A 102 -31.80 -25.52 23.35
N SER A 103 -31.60 -26.68 22.73
CA SER A 103 -30.93 -26.86 21.44
C SER A 103 -31.82 -26.37 20.31
N ASN A 104 -32.04 -25.06 20.23
CA ASN A 104 -32.66 -24.46 19.07
C ASN A 104 -31.64 -24.53 17.92
N PRO A 105 -31.85 -25.36 16.88
CA PRO A 105 -30.88 -25.54 15.79
C PRO A 105 -30.56 -24.21 15.08
N SER A 106 -31.52 -23.28 15.07
CA SER A 106 -31.34 -21.91 14.58
C SER A 106 -30.27 -21.11 15.34
N ARG A 107 -30.17 -21.27 16.67
CA ARG A 107 -29.13 -20.58 17.47
C ARG A 107 -27.74 -21.14 17.23
N ILE A 108 -27.63 -22.46 17.03
CA ILE A 108 -26.36 -23.11 16.70
C ILE A 108 -25.90 -22.65 15.31
N LEU A 109 -26.80 -22.61 14.31
CA LEU A 109 -26.49 -22.11 12.97
C LEU A 109 -26.04 -20.64 13.01
N LEU A 110 -26.73 -19.78 13.77
CA LEU A 110 -26.37 -18.37 13.91
C LEU A 110 -24.99 -18.20 14.54
N LEU A 111 -24.65 -18.98 15.58
CA LEU A 111 -23.32 -18.95 16.22
C LEU A 111 -22.21 -19.47 15.28
N VAL A 112 -22.50 -20.44 14.43
CA VAL A 112 -21.55 -20.92 13.41
C VAL A 112 -21.35 -19.88 12.31
N LEU A 113 -22.42 -19.22 11.85
CA LEU A 113 -22.34 -18.10 10.88
C LEU A 113 -21.62 -16.88 11.46
N LEU A 114 -21.90 -16.50 12.71
CA LEU A 114 -21.17 -15.42 13.37
C LEU A 114 -19.68 -15.77 13.56
N SER A 115 -19.37 -17.00 13.95
CA SER A 115 -17.97 -17.40 14.18
C SER A 115 -17.16 -17.53 12.88
N THR A 116 -17.78 -17.90 11.76
CA THR A 116 -17.13 -17.86 10.44
C THR A 116 -16.98 -16.44 9.89
N GLY A 117 -17.92 -15.53 10.18
CA GLY A 117 -17.83 -14.13 9.78
C GLY A 117 -16.67 -13.35 10.42
N PHE A 118 -16.26 -13.73 11.64
CA PHE A 118 -15.15 -13.06 12.35
C PHE A 118 -13.74 -13.58 11.99
N ALA A 119 -13.64 -14.68 11.24
CA ALA A 119 -12.36 -15.36 11.00
C ALA A 119 -11.53 -14.84 9.81
N ILE A 120 -11.96 -13.77 9.13
CA ILE A 120 -11.32 -13.27 7.90
C ILE A 120 -10.88 -11.80 8.02
N CYS A 121 -10.56 -11.32 9.23
CA CYS A 121 -9.75 -10.11 9.34
C CYS A 121 -8.32 -10.44 8.93
N SER A 122 -8.05 -10.31 7.64
CA SER A 122 -6.68 -10.31 7.11
C SER A 122 -5.91 -9.22 7.85
N ALA A 123 -4.78 -9.58 8.45
CA ALA A 123 -3.94 -8.62 9.15
C ALA A 123 -3.34 -7.63 8.13
N GLN A 124 -3.72 -6.35 8.23
CA GLN A 124 -3.31 -5.27 7.32
C GLN A 124 -2.30 -4.38 8.00
N ALA A 125 -1.16 -4.12 7.38
CA ALA A 125 -0.14 -3.26 7.97
C ALA A 125 -0.72 -1.88 8.25
N LEU A 126 -0.38 -1.29 9.40
CA LEU A 126 -0.75 0.09 9.66
C LEU A 126 0.32 1.00 9.02
N LEU A 127 -0.11 1.82 8.06
CA LEU A 127 0.73 2.83 7.42
C LEU A 127 0.66 4.13 8.22
N ALA A 128 1.66 4.36 9.07
CA ALA A 128 1.72 5.55 9.90
C ALA A 128 2.45 6.70 9.17
N PRO A 129 1.83 7.89 9.07
CA PRO A 129 2.52 9.07 8.57
C PRO A 129 3.63 9.50 9.55
N GLY A 130 4.86 9.55 9.07
CA GLY A 130 6.01 10.13 9.78
C GLY A 130 6.14 11.64 9.52
N ASN A 131 7.38 12.12 9.33
CA ASN A 131 7.62 13.51 8.97
C ASN A 131 7.12 13.81 7.55
N ILE A 132 6.30 14.85 7.40
CA ILE A 132 5.78 15.34 6.12
C ILE A 132 6.12 16.82 5.98
N GLN A 133 6.76 17.19 4.89
CA GLN A 133 7.11 18.57 4.57
C GLN A 133 6.72 18.88 3.13
N VAL A 134 6.10 20.03 2.93
CA VAL A 134 5.75 20.57 1.62
C VAL A 134 6.41 21.92 1.50
N SER A 135 7.12 22.14 0.40
CA SER A 135 7.74 23.41 0.04
C SER A 135 7.09 23.94 -1.24
N PRO A 136 6.58 25.18 -1.27
CA PRO A 136 6.55 26.13 -0.16
C PRO A 136 5.63 25.68 1.00
N PRO A 137 5.94 26.08 2.26
CA PRO A 137 5.08 25.79 3.41
C PRO A 137 3.83 26.67 3.41
N GLY A 138 2.76 26.19 4.04
CA GLY A 138 1.46 26.89 4.13
C GLY A 138 0.33 26.09 3.48
N ASP A 139 -0.92 26.44 3.79
CA ASP A 139 -2.09 25.67 3.34
C ASP A 139 -2.53 25.96 1.90
N SER A 140 -1.95 27.01 1.32
CA SER A 140 -2.16 27.41 -0.06
C SER A 140 -0.86 27.54 -0.84
N MET A 141 -0.97 27.45 -2.16
CA MET A 141 0.14 27.63 -3.08
C MET A 141 -0.30 28.34 -4.36
N PRO A 142 0.57 29.16 -4.98
CA PRO A 142 0.28 29.76 -6.27
C PRO A 142 0.16 28.68 -7.36
N VAL A 143 -0.82 28.82 -8.25
CA VAL A 143 -0.90 27.99 -9.47
C VAL A 143 0.39 28.10 -10.30
N GLY A 144 0.83 26.99 -10.89
CA GLY A 144 2.06 26.92 -11.69
C GLY A 144 3.38 26.98 -10.91
N SER A 145 3.34 27.20 -9.58
CA SER A 145 4.54 27.21 -8.73
C SER A 145 5.18 25.82 -8.64
N ILE A 146 6.49 25.79 -8.39
CA ILE A 146 7.22 24.55 -8.13
C ILE A 146 6.89 24.09 -6.71
N VAL A 147 6.57 22.80 -6.59
CA VAL A 147 6.20 22.16 -5.33
C VAL A 147 7.11 20.98 -5.10
N ASN A 148 7.75 20.94 -3.93
CA ASN A 148 8.57 19.83 -3.49
C ASN A 148 7.94 19.24 -2.23
N VAL A 149 7.66 17.95 -2.23
CA VAL A 149 7.08 17.24 -1.09
C VAL A 149 8.07 16.19 -0.63
N SER A 150 8.33 16.13 0.67
CA SER A 150 9.04 15.04 1.32
C SER A 150 8.17 14.43 2.40
N ALA A 151 8.13 13.10 2.47
CA ALA A 151 7.36 12.37 3.46
C ALA A 151 8.08 11.08 3.87
N THR A 152 7.76 10.57 5.05
CA THR A 152 8.15 9.21 5.47
C THR A 152 6.91 8.45 5.89
N ILE A 153 6.77 7.22 5.41
CA ILE A 153 5.76 6.27 5.86
C ILE A 153 6.45 5.24 6.74
N GLU A 154 5.99 5.11 7.98
CA GLU A 154 6.41 4.04 8.89
C GLU A 154 5.45 2.86 8.76
N ILE A 155 6.00 1.65 8.57
CA ILE A 155 5.20 0.45 8.42
C ILE A 155 5.13 -0.28 9.76
N ILE A 156 3.97 -0.25 10.40
CA ILE A 156 3.73 -0.92 11.67
C ILE A 156 3.12 -2.30 11.39
N PRO A 157 3.81 -3.41 11.71
CA PRO A 157 3.32 -4.74 11.44
C PRO A 157 2.05 -5.05 12.24
N SER A 158 1.04 -5.63 11.59
CA SER A 158 -0.16 -6.16 12.25
C SER A 158 -0.36 -7.66 12.07
N GLY A 159 0.45 -8.28 11.19
CA GLY A 159 0.35 -9.68 10.79
C GLY A 159 1.64 -10.46 11.00
N ALA A 160 1.87 -11.46 10.16
CA ALA A 160 3.09 -12.27 10.19
C ALA A 160 4.31 -11.55 9.58
N THR A 161 4.07 -10.51 8.79
CA THR A 161 5.08 -9.68 8.12
C THR A 161 4.76 -8.19 8.34
N THR A 162 5.73 -7.33 8.06
CA THR A 162 5.59 -5.87 8.10
C THR A 162 4.56 -5.37 7.10
N PHE A 163 4.47 -5.99 5.92
CA PHE A 163 3.51 -5.67 4.87
C PHE A 163 3.08 -6.95 4.14
N ALA A 164 1.90 -6.97 3.52
CA ALA A 164 1.44 -8.13 2.76
C ALA A 164 2.15 -8.21 1.40
N GLU A 165 2.84 -9.32 1.13
CA GLU A 165 3.63 -9.52 -0.09
C GLU A 165 2.81 -9.34 -1.38
N THR A 166 1.54 -9.76 -1.37
CA THR A 166 0.65 -9.69 -2.53
C THR A 166 -0.03 -8.33 -2.71
N HIS A 167 0.24 -7.37 -1.82
CA HIS A 167 -0.33 -6.03 -1.88
C HIS A 167 0.64 -5.06 -2.56
N THR A 168 0.19 -3.83 -2.79
CA THR A 168 0.98 -2.77 -3.41
C THR A 168 0.74 -1.46 -2.68
N LEU A 169 1.80 -0.74 -2.34
CA LEU A 169 1.68 0.63 -1.87
C LEU A 169 1.57 1.55 -3.11
N SER A 170 0.44 2.20 -3.27
CA SER A 170 0.20 3.22 -4.30
C SER A 170 0.52 4.59 -3.74
N LEU A 171 1.33 5.37 -4.46
CA LEU A 171 1.62 6.77 -4.17
C LEU A 171 1.17 7.60 -5.38
N SER A 172 0.44 8.70 -5.14
CA SER A 172 -0.05 9.56 -6.21
C SER A 172 0.00 11.04 -5.85
N THR A 173 -0.05 11.90 -6.87
CA THR A 173 -0.04 13.35 -6.74
C THR A 173 -0.85 13.99 -7.87
N GLY A 174 -1.43 15.15 -7.58
CA GLY A 174 -2.09 16.05 -8.53
C GLY A 174 -1.14 17.11 -9.12
N LEU A 175 0.16 17.04 -8.82
CA LEU A 175 1.18 17.91 -9.42
C LEU A 175 1.43 17.52 -10.89
N VAL A 176 1.63 18.52 -11.75
CA VAL A 176 2.08 18.30 -13.13
C VAL A 176 3.58 18.14 -13.19
N ASP A 177 4.07 17.41 -14.19
CA ASP A 177 5.49 17.08 -14.37
C ASP A 177 6.14 16.44 -13.13
N ALA A 178 5.34 15.67 -12.38
CA ALA A 178 5.77 15.04 -11.13
C ALA A 178 6.94 14.06 -11.34
N ARG A 179 7.93 14.16 -10.48
CA ARG A 179 9.14 13.32 -10.45
C ARG A 179 9.31 12.74 -9.06
N TRP A 180 9.20 11.43 -8.96
CA TRP A 180 9.29 10.67 -7.73
C TRP A 180 10.69 10.15 -7.49
N HIS A 181 11.11 10.19 -6.23
CA HIS A 181 12.27 9.51 -5.71
C HIS A 181 11.88 8.82 -4.40
N VAL A 182 11.51 7.54 -4.51
CA VAL A 182 11.04 6.73 -3.38
C VAL A 182 12.16 5.81 -2.91
N VAL A 183 12.42 5.77 -1.61
CA VAL A 183 13.46 4.97 -0.99
C VAL A 183 12.85 4.08 0.08
N VAL A 184 13.03 2.76 -0.06
CA VAL A 184 12.65 1.79 0.97
C VAL A 184 13.85 1.55 1.88
N THR A 185 13.63 1.67 3.19
CA THR A 185 14.64 1.47 4.22
C THR A 185 14.24 0.32 5.14
N VAL A 186 15.19 -0.55 5.48
CA VAL A 186 15.03 -1.69 6.38
C VAL A 186 16.12 -1.62 7.44
N ASP A 187 15.74 -1.55 8.71
CA ASP A 187 16.64 -1.35 9.86
C ASP A 187 17.62 -0.17 9.66
N GLY A 188 17.11 0.93 9.09
CA GLY A 188 17.92 2.11 8.78
C GLY A 188 18.84 2.00 7.56
N GLN A 189 18.84 0.86 6.85
CA GLN A 189 19.62 0.66 5.62
C GLN A 189 18.74 0.73 4.37
N GLN A 190 19.23 1.42 3.35
CA GLN A 190 18.55 1.49 2.05
C GLN A 190 18.45 0.11 1.41
N ALA A 191 17.24 -0.37 1.18
CA ALA A 191 16.95 -1.65 0.55
C ALA A 191 16.58 -1.51 -0.94
N ALA A 192 15.87 -0.45 -1.31
CA ALA A 192 15.48 -0.17 -2.70
C ALA A 192 15.33 1.33 -2.97
N VAL A 193 15.54 1.73 -4.23
CA VAL A 193 15.31 3.08 -4.73
C VAL A 193 14.49 2.99 -6.02
N ILE A 194 13.41 3.77 -6.10
CA ILE A 194 12.41 3.70 -7.16
C ILE A 194 12.19 5.12 -7.70
N PRO A 195 12.97 5.53 -8.71
CA PRO A 195 12.71 6.76 -9.44
C PRO A 195 11.56 6.55 -10.43
N LYS A 196 10.69 7.54 -10.59
CA LYS A 196 9.61 7.48 -11.59
C LYS A 196 9.10 8.87 -11.96
N ASP A 197 8.76 9.09 -13.22
CA ASP A 197 8.04 10.28 -13.67
C ASP A 197 6.53 10.00 -13.80
N GLY A 198 5.73 11.04 -13.63
CA GLY A 198 4.28 11.03 -13.80
C GLY A 198 3.49 11.09 -12.48
N PRO A 199 2.15 11.03 -12.55
CA PRO A 199 1.28 11.34 -11.41
C PRO A 199 1.22 10.23 -10.34
N GLN A 200 1.76 9.03 -10.62
CA GLN A 200 1.60 7.87 -9.74
C GLN A 200 2.80 6.92 -9.82
N VAL A 201 3.21 6.40 -8.66
CA VAL A 201 4.23 5.36 -8.50
C VAL A 201 3.71 4.25 -7.57
N PHE A 202 4.15 3.02 -7.83
CA PHE A 202 3.75 1.84 -7.07
C PHE A 202 4.99 1.19 -6.46
N VAL A 203 4.91 0.80 -5.19
CA VAL A 203 5.93 0.00 -4.50
C VAL A 203 5.34 -1.38 -4.25
N ASN A 204 5.99 -2.41 -4.82
CA ASN A 204 5.55 -3.79 -4.69
C ASN A 204 5.65 -4.24 -3.23
N GLY A 205 4.61 -4.88 -2.69
CA GLY A 205 4.55 -5.36 -1.31
C GLY A 205 5.66 -6.35 -0.95
N PHE A 206 6.23 -7.08 -1.91
CA PHE A 206 7.42 -7.91 -1.70
C PHE A 206 8.61 -7.12 -1.15
N LEU A 207 8.80 -5.88 -1.61
CA LEU A 207 9.88 -4.99 -1.13
C LEU A 207 9.63 -4.46 0.28
N LEU A 208 8.42 -4.65 0.81
CA LEU A 208 7.98 -4.15 2.12
C LEU A 208 7.68 -5.29 3.10
N SER A 209 7.69 -6.55 2.65
CA SER A 209 7.26 -7.73 3.40
C SER A 209 8.44 -8.43 4.09
N TYR A 210 8.81 -7.91 5.25
CA TYR A 210 9.85 -8.45 6.12
C TYR A 210 9.26 -9.13 7.36
N PRO A 211 10.03 -9.99 8.07
CA PRO A 211 9.65 -10.45 9.39
C PRO A 211 9.36 -9.26 10.32
N THR A 212 8.41 -9.40 11.26
CA THR A 212 8.00 -8.33 12.19
C THR A 212 9.07 -7.91 13.21
N THR A 213 10.27 -8.48 13.13
CA THR A 213 11.44 -8.10 13.93
C THR A 213 12.34 -7.08 13.22
N ARG A 214 11.91 -6.60 12.06
CA ARG A 214 12.61 -5.62 11.22
C ARG A 214 11.80 -4.34 11.19
N ASP A 215 12.50 -3.22 11.21
CA ASP A 215 11.87 -1.90 11.04
C ASP A 215 11.88 -1.54 9.56
N VAL A 216 10.72 -1.23 8.99
CA VAL A 216 10.58 -0.90 7.57
C VAL A 216 9.94 0.47 7.43
N SER A 217 10.54 1.33 6.61
CA SER A 217 10.00 2.64 6.29
C SER A 217 10.18 2.98 4.81
N VAL A 218 9.34 3.88 4.32
CA VAL A 218 9.39 4.38 2.95
C VAL A 218 9.56 5.89 2.99
N SER A 219 10.70 6.38 2.53
CA SER A 219 10.96 7.80 2.33
C SER A 219 10.54 8.20 0.93
N ILE A 220 9.80 9.30 0.82
CA ILE A 220 9.21 9.80 -0.40
C ILE A 220 9.76 11.21 -0.63
N ALA A 221 10.26 11.46 -1.82
CA ALA A 221 10.43 12.80 -2.35
C ALA A 221 9.69 12.90 -3.69
N VAL A 222 8.91 13.95 -3.88
CA VAL A 222 8.28 14.26 -5.17
C VAL A 222 8.40 15.74 -5.48
N ASP A 223 8.92 16.04 -6.66
CA ASP A 223 9.02 17.40 -7.20
C ASP A 223 8.03 17.53 -8.36
N GLY A 224 7.36 18.67 -8.48
CA GLY A 224 6.42 18.93 -9.57
C GLY A 224 5.98 20.38 -9.60
N ARG A 225 4.90 20.66 -10.34
CA ARG A 225 4.28 21.99 -10.36
C ARG A 225 2.80 21.93 -10.01
N ALA A 226 2.32 22.95 -9.33
CA ALA A 226 0.88 23.12 -9.13
C ALA A 226 0.18 23.25 -10.50
N PRO A 227 -0.90 22.51 -10.78
CA PRO A 227 -1.62 22.63 -12.04
C PRO A 227 -2.15 24.06 -12.23
N PRO A 228 -2.21 24.58 -13.47
CA PRO A 228 -2.68 25.94 -13.75
C PRO A 228 -4.18 26.11 -13.52
N ASP A 229 -4.96 25.03 -13.63
CA ASP A 229 -6.40 25.00 -13.44
C ASP A 229 -6.80 23.76 -12.60
N PRO A 230 -6.64 23.81 -11.27
CA PRO A 230 -7.00 22.70 -10.40
C PRO A 230 -8.51 22.56 -10.30
N ALA A 231 -9.01 21.35 -10.51
CA ALA A 231 -10.41 21.03 -10.28
C ALA A 231 -10.78 21.37 -8.82
N ALA A 232 -11.79 22.23 -8.65
CA ALA A 232 -12.27 22.71 -7.34
C ALA A 232 -11.26 23.55 -6.53
N GLY A 233 -10.21 24.10 -7.16
CA GLY A 233 -9.24 24.96 -6.47
C GLY A 233 -8.39 24.25 -5.42
N THR A 234 -8.44 22.92 -5.35
CA THR A 234 -7.67 22.11 -4.39
C THR A 234 -6.75 21.16 -5.16
N VAL A 235 -5.53 21.01 -4.67
CA VAL A 235 -4.52 20.11 -5.25
C VAL A 235 -4.13 19.09 -4.20
N VAL A 236 -4.23 17.81 -4.56
CA VAL A 236 -3.66 16.71 -3.78
C VAL A 236 -2.15 16.69 -4.03
N VAL A 237 -1.33 17.13 -3.08
CA VAL A 237 0.12 17.17 -3.30
C VAL A 237 0.78 15.82 -3.06
N LEU A 238 0.20 15.00 -2.21
CA LEU A 238 0.63 13.64 -1.92
C LEU A 238 -0.54 12.83 -1.40
N GLU A 239 -0.71 11.64 -1.96
CA GLU A 239 -1.66 10.64 -1.49
C GLU A 239 -0.99 9.27 -1.51
N TRP A 240 -1.32 8.43 -0.53
CA TRP A 240 -0.97 7.04 -0.58
C TRP A 240 -2.08 6.14 -0.07
N ALA A 241 -2.06 4.89 -0.52
CA ALA A 241 -2.95 3.83 -0.06
C ALA A 241 -2.29 2.46 -0.28
N GLU A 242 -2.63 1.49 0.57
CA GLU A 242 -2.35 0.08 0.31
C GLU A 242 -3.45 -0.49 -0.58
N LEU A 243 -3.05 -1.10 -1.69
CA LEU A 243 -3.92 -1.82 -2.61
C LEU A 243 -3.76 -3.32 -2.39
N ASN A 244 -4.86 -4.02 -2.23
CA ASN A 244 -4.86 -5.47 -2.15
C ASN A 244 -4.59 -6.12 -3.53
N SER A 245 -4.55 -7.46 -3.59
CA SER A 245 -4.31 -8.19 -4.84
C SER A 245 -5.37 -7.99 -5.94
N GLN A 246 -6.50 -7.37 -5.60
CA GLN A 246 -7.59 -7.02 -6.52
C GLN A 246 -7.53 -5.54 -6.95
N GLY A 247 -6.51 -4.78 -6.49
CA GLY A 247 -6.39 -3.35 -6.74
C GLY A 247 -7.34 -2.48 -5.91
N LEU A 248 -7.96 -3.03 -4.87
CA LEU A 248 -8.87 -2.29 -3.99
C LEU A 248 -8.11 -1.70 -2.81
N VAL A 249 -8.48 -0.49 -2.41
CA VAL A 249 -7.92 0.18 -1.23
C VAL A 249 -8.24 -0.62 0.01
N VAL A 250 -7.19 -0.92 0.77
CA VAL A 250 -7.27 -1.53 2.08
C VAL A 250 -7.80 -0.49 3.07
N ALA A 251 -8.88 -0.82 3.78
CA ALA A 251 -9.58 0.11 4.66
C ALA A 251 -8.64 0.68 5.75
N GLY A 252 -8.57 2.01 5.84
CA GLY A 252 -7.75 2.72 6.83
C GLY A 252 -6.26 2.81 6.50
N SER A 253 -5.86 2.42 5.29
CA SER A 253 -4.48 2.58 4.79
C SER A 253 -4.27 3.86 3.96
N ASP A 254 -5.36 4.55 3.63
CA ASP A 254 -5.35 5.77 2.82
C ASP A 254 -4.94 6.99 3.64
N TYR A 255 -4.16 7.87 3.01
CA TYR A 255 -3.75 9.14 3.58
C TYR A 255 -3.55 10.17 2.47
N GLN A 256 -3.92 11.42 2.74
CA GLN A 256 -3.88 12.47 1.74
C GLN A 256 -3.42 13.80 2.34
N VAL A 257 -2.58 14.51 1.59
CA VAL A 257 -2.17 15.89 1.85
C VAL A 257 -2.71 16.77 0.73
N THR A 258 -3.56 17.72 1.10
CA THR A 258 -4.17 18.66 0.16
C THR A 258 -3.72 20.10 0.44
N ARG A 259 -3.66 20.91 -0.62
CA ARG A 259 -3.39 22.35 -0.55
C ARG A 259 -4.40 23.11 -1.40
N GLN A 260 -4.71 24.34 -1.00
CA GLN A 260 -5.50 25.26 -1.80
C GLN A 260 -4.64 25.86 -2.91
N ALA A 261 -5.20 26.02 -4.10
CA ALA A 261 -4.53 26.67 -5.20
C ALA A 261 -5.01 28.12 -5.32
N GLU A 262 -4.05 29.04 -5.26
CA GLU A 262 -4.32 30.46 -5.37
C GLU A 262 -4.01 30.94 -6.78
N THR A 263 -5.04 31.45 -7.45
CA THR A 263 -4.88 32.19 -8.70
C THR A 263 -4.63 33.64 -8.33
N PHE A 264 -3.39 34.08 -8.41
CA PHE A 264 -3.09 35.50 -8.30
C PHE A 264 -3.57 36.18 -9.59
N PRO A 265 -4.40 37.24 -9.51
CA PRO A 265 -4.71 38.02 -10.68
C PRO A 265 -3.39 38.53 -11.26
N ALA A 266 -3.16 38.28 -12.55
CA ALA A 266 -2.05 38.91 -13.25
C ALA A 266 -2.13 40.41 -12.94
N SER A 267 -1.08 40.98 -12.34
CA SER A 267 -1.06 42.43 -12.09
C SER A 267 -1.47 43.12 -13.39
N PRO A 268 -2.40 44.09 -13.35
CA PRO A 268 -2.85 44.74 -14.57
C PRO A 268 -1.60 45.30 -15.23
N VAL A 269 -1.28 44.79 -16.42
CA VAL A 269 -0.22 45.35 -17.26
C VAL A 269 -0.68 46.77 -17.56
N VAL A 270 -0.19 47.73 -16.78
CA VAL A 270 -0.35 49.15 -17.12
C VAL A 270 0.40 49.26 -18.43
N THR A 271 -0.37 49.31 -19.52
CA THR A 271 0.16 49.57 -20.84
C THR A 271 0.52 51.05 -20.86
N THR A 272 1.61 51.43 -20.19
CA THR A 272 2.22 52.73 -20.42
C THR A 272 2.75 52.66 -21.83
N ALA A 273 1.97 53.19 -22.76
CA ALA A 273 2.44 53.53 -24.09
C ALA A 273 3.57 54.55 -23.93
N THR A 274 4.79 54.06 -23.70
CA THR A 274 6.00 54.84 -23.94
C THR A 274 6.09 54.98 -25.44
N GLN A 275 5.48 56.03 -25.95
CA GLN A 275 5.76 56.57 -27.27
C GLN A 275 7.26 56.92 -27.27
N ALA A 276 8.10 56.00 -27.74
CA ALA A 276 9.49 56.32 -28.00
C ALA A 276 9.53 57.32 -29.16
N PRO A 277 10.23 58.47 -29.03
CA PRO A 277 10.49 59.34 -30.17
C PRO A 277 11.30 58.55 -31.20
N VAL A 278 10.80 58.56 -32.44
CA VAL A 278 11.48 57.98 -33.61
C VAL A 278 12.80 58.71 -33.80
N LEU A 279 13.91 58.02 -33.51
CA LEU A 279 15.25 58.47 -33.87
C LEU A 279 15.61 57.89 -35.24
N THR A 280 15.61 58.78 -36.23
CA THR A 280 15.99 58.52 -37.61
C THR A 280 17.51 58.32 -37.74
N THR A 281 17.88 57.28 -38.49
CA THR A 281 19.14 57.05 -39.24
C THR A 281 20.49 56.98 -38.51
N SER A 282 21.19 55.85 -38.65
CA SER A 282 22.44 55.75 -39.43
C SER A 282 22.95 54.30 -39.52
N PRO A 283 23.18 53.73 -40.72
CA PRO A 283 23.78 52.40 -40.86
C PRO A 283 25.31 52.48 -40.72
N ALA A 284 25.83 52.10 -39.55
CA ALA A 284 27.26 51.87 -39.34
C ALA A 284 27.57 50.37 -39.49
N ASN A 285 28.12 50.07 -40.67
CA ASN A 285 28.76 48.82 -41.05
C ASN A 285 29.94 48.51 -40.11
N ILE A 286 29.94 47.36 -39.42
CA ILE A 286 31.12 46.89 -38.67
C ILE A 286 31.30 45.37 -38.87
N PRO A 287 32.50 44.90 -39.29
CA PRO A 287 32.77 43.52 -39.67
C PRO A 287 32.87 42.53 -38.49
N PHE A 288 32.43 41.31 -38.75
CA PHE A 288 32.52 40.14 -37.87
C PHE A 288 33.96 39.69 -37.62
N PRO A 289 34.39 39.42 -36.38
CA PRO A 289 35.50 38.53 -36.11
C PRO A 289 35.00 37.07 -35.99
N VAL A 290 35.47 36.25 -36.92
CA VAL A 290 35.45 34.79 -36.87
C VAL A 290 36.45 34.33 -35.79
N MET A 291 35.96 33.70 -34.74
CA MET A 291 36.74 32.90 -33.78
C MET A 291 35.87 31.66 -33.53
N GLY A 292 36.26 30.41 -33.72
CA GLY A 292 37.57 29.78 -33.78
C GLY A 292 37.32 28.41 -33.15
N ALA A 293 37.22 27.37 -33.98
CA ALA A 293 36.96 26.01 -33.53
C ALA A 293 38.12 25.50 -32.67
N ALA A 294 37.91 25.31 -31.37
CA ALA A 294 38.84 24.61 -30.50
C ALA A 294 38.35 23.17 -30.31
N ALA A 295 38.89 22.27 -31.12
CA ALA A 295 38.90 20.84 -30.85
C ALA A 295 39.73 20.60 -29.59
N SER A 296 39.13 20.07 -28.52
CA SER A 296 39.88 19.58 -27.36
C SER A 296 39.77 18.06 -27.28
N LEU A 297 40.87 17.47 -27.72
CA LEU A 297 41.22 16.06 -27.68
C LEU A 297 41.77 15.74 -26.27
N CYS A 298 41.03 14.99 -25.46
CA CYS A 298 41.59 14.38 -24.25
C CYS A 298 41.54 12.86 -24.36
N LEU A 299 42.72 12.30 -24.60
CA LEU A 299 43.06 10.88 -24.57
C LEU A 299 43.10 10.35 -23.13
N VAL A 300 42.53 9.17 -22.95
CA VAL A 300 43.07 7.97 -22.27
C VAL A 300 43.98 8.19 -21.05
N PHE A 301 43.49 7.77 -19.87
CA PHE A 301 44.18 6.92 -18.88
C PHE A 301 43.05 6.10 -18.22
N GLY A 302 42.97 4.76 -18.22
CA GLY A 302 44.02 3.79 -18.07
C GLY A 302 44.30 3.59 -16.58
N TRP A 303 43.47 2.83 -15.85
CA TRP A 303 43.98 2.12 -14.67
C TRP A 303 43.27 0.80 -14.36
N ILE A 304 44.13 -0.19 -14.28
CA ILE A 304 43.97 -1.61 -13.98
C ILE A 304 43.83 -1.76 -12.45
N GLY A 305 43.08 -2.74 -11.93
CA GLY A 305 42.95 -2.85 -10.47
C GLY A 305 42.23 -4.05 -9.90
N ARG A 306 42.59 -5.25 -10.34
CA ARG A 306 42.29 -6.54 -9.68
C ARG A 306 42.54 -6.48 -8.16
N ARG A 307 41.63 -7.00 -7.34
CA ARG A 307 42.01 -7.87 -6.20
C ARG A 307 40.84 -8.79 -5.79
N LYS A 308 41.07 -10.08 -5.98
CA LYS A 308 40.41 -11.17 -5.26
C LYS A 308 41.03 -11.26 -3.87
N GLY A 309 40.19 -11.43 -2.86
CA GLY A 309 40.51 -11.90 -1.52
C GLY A 309 39.30 -12.69 -1.06
#